data_AF-A0ABC8RI10-F1
#
_entry.id   AF-A0ABC8RI10-F1
#
_cell.length_a   1.000
_cell.length_b   1.000
_cell.length_c   1.000
_cell.angle_alpha   90.00
_cell.angle_beta   90.00
_cell.angle_gamma   90.00
#
_symmetry.space_group_name_H-M   'P 1'
#
loop_
_entity.id
_entity.type
_entity.pdbx_description
1 polymer ?
#
loop_
_entity_poly.entity_id
_entity_poly.type
_entity_poly.pdbx_seq_one_letter_code
_entity_poly.pdbx_strand_id
1 'polypeptide(L)'
;MAFNISGISNLKPNPLYTFTFTSNEEEVYYTYQFNNGSVITRLVLNQTTSVLERSVWIESEQIWKPYFSAPLDYCDNYGLCGANGIWNIAGSPVCRCKNGFKPKSLERWKLMEWSHGGCTRDKPLSCQSTEGFDKFEGVKLPDTTNCWVNKSLNLSECRDKCLKNCTCMAYTNSDIRGNGSGCAIWFDDLMDIRQFASGGDVLYIRMPASILGANNGAKGKADPGEKKDGTKWVIIVATTAGISGILILIYYIWKGRTRTQENGQSEESSNEDLDLPSFDFAVISIATDNFSINNKLGQGDFGPVFK
;
A
#
# COMPACT_ATOMS: atom_id res chain seq x y z
N MET A 1 12.07 17.51 5.83
CA MET A 1 12.00 16.51 6.92
C MET A 1 10.54 16.34 7.28
N ALA A 2 9.97 15.15 7.09
CA ALA A 2 8.60 14.86 7.50
C ALA A 2 8.68 14.07 8.81
N PHE A 3 8.35 14.71 9.92
CA PHE A 3 8.00 14.03 11.16
C PHE A 3 6.46 13.92 11.17
N ASN A 4 5.93 12.72 11.42
CA ASN A 4 4.50 12.45 11.40
C ASN A 4 4.07 12.14 12.84
N ILE A 5 3.16 12.93 13.39
CA ILE A 5 2.46 12.57 14.62
C ILE A 5 1.28 11.73 14.16
N SER A 6 1.20 10.45 14.54
CA SER A 6 0.23 9.50 13.99
C SER A 6 -1.24 9.95 14.09
N GLY A 7 -1.56 10.82 15.07
CA GLY A 7 -2.89 11.41 15.25
C GLY A 7 -3.26 12.51 14.24
N ILE A 8 -2.32 13.02 13.46
CA ILE A 8 -2.55 14.04 12.43
C ILE A 8 -2.10 13.46 11.11
N SER A 9 -3.04 13.22 10.18
CA SER A 9 -2.69 12.61 8.89
C SER A 9 -1.70 13.48 8.12
N ASN A 10 -0.46 13.01 8.02
CA ASN A 10 0.63 13.61 7.25
C ASN A 10 0.74 15.12 7.44
N LEU A 11 1.52 15.56 8.43
CA LEU A 11 1.94 16.96 8.55
C LEU A 11 2.59 17.41 7.24
N LYS A 12 1.79 18.02 6.36
CA LYS A 12 2.28 18.61 5.11
C LYS A 12 3.25 19.74 5.48
N PRO A 13 4.27 20.00 4.65
CA PRO A 13 5.16 21.14 4.85
C PRO A 13 4.32 22.40 5.09
N ASN A 14 4.49 22.99 6.26
CA ASN A 14 3.73 24.17 6.63
C ASN A 14 4.46 25.40 6.08
N PRO A 15 3.79 26.31 5.34
CA PRO A 15 4.44 27.49 4.80
C PRO A 15 4.93 28.45 5.90
N LEU A 16 4.34 28.40 7.10
CA LEU A 16 4.60 29.32 8.20
C LEU A 16 5.78 28.89 9.08
N TYR A 17 5.94 27.59 9.33
CA TYR A 17 6.97 27.07 10.21
C TYR A 17 7.46 25.68 9.80
N THR A 18 8.70 25.38 10.11
CA THR A 18 9.22 24.02 10.18
C THR A 18 9.17 23.53 11.62
N PHE A 19 9.14 22.22 11.80
CA PHE A 19 9.18 21.62 13.12
C PHE A 19 10.19 20.48 13.14
N THR A 20 10.72 20.24 14.33
CA THR A 20 11.63 19.13 14.60
C THR A 20 11.19 18.43 15.88
N PHE A 21 11.38 17.12 15.89
CA PHE A 21 11.21 16.29 17.07
C PHE A 21 12.54 15.63 17.35
N THR A 22 13.05 15.87 18.54
CA THR A 22 14.29 15.27 19.02
C THR A 22 13.92 14.20 20.05
N SER A 23 14.52 13.03 19.92
CA SER A 23 14.41 11.93 20.87
C SER A 23 15.73 11.18 20.90
N ASN A 24 16.54 11.49 21.91
CA ASN A 24 17.84 10.86 22.20
C ASN A 24 17.91 10.49 23.70
N GLU A 25 19.10 10.18 24.20
CA GLU A 25 19.30 9.76 25.60
C GLU A 25 19.22 10.93 26.61
N GLU A 26 19.38 12.16 26.14
CA GLU A 26 19.42 13.37 26.98
C GLU A 26 18.06 14.10 27.01
N GLU A 27 17.38 14.16 25.87
CA GLU A 27 16.20 14.99 25.68
C GLU A 27 15.17 14.39 24.72
N VAL A 28 13.90 14.66 25.04
CA VAL A 28 12.75 14.35 24.19
C VAL A 28 11.88 15.59 24.12
N TYR A 29 11.87 16.27 22.98
CA TYR A 29 11.10 17.50 22.80
C TYR A 29 10.66 17.71 21.37
N TYR A 30 9.60 18.49 21.24
CA TYR A 30 9.12 19.04 19.98
C TYR A 30 9.42 20.54 19.95
N THR A 31 9.96 21.03 18.85
CA THR A 31 10.16 22.47 18.63
C THR A 31 9.76 22.87 17.22
N TYR A 32 9.51 24.16 17.03
CA TYR A 32 9.18 24.74 15.73
C TYR A 32 9.97 26.03 15.50
N GLN A 33 10.30 26.27 14.24
CA GLN A 33 11.02 27.45 13.77
C GLN A 33 10.24 28.09 12.63
N PHE A 34 10.12 29.42 12.67
CA PHE A 34 9.42 30.16 11.63
C PHE A 34 10.25 30.24 10.36
N ASN A 35 9.60 30.02 9.21
CA ASN A 35 10.27 30.15 7.91
C ASN A 35 10.55 31.63 7.59
N ASN A 36 9.71 32.54 8.08
CA ASN A 36 9.86 33.98 7.97
C ASN A 36 9.76 34.60 9.37
N GLY A 37 10.73 35.43 9.73
CA GLY A 37 10.81 36.06 11.06
C GLY A 37 9.66 37.03 11.38
N SER A 38 8.83 37.40 10.40
CA SER A 38 7.67 38.27 10.62
C SER A 38 6.39 37.52 11.03
N VAL A 39 6.35 36.19 10.93
CA VAL A 39 5.14 35.42 11.26
C VAL A 39 5.06 35.20 12.77
N ILE A 40 3.99 35.69 13.39
CA ILE A 40 3.70 35.45 14.81
C ILE A 40 2.64 34.35 14.92
N THR A 41 2.97 33.24 15.61
CA THR A 41 2.04 32.18 15.96
C THR A 41 2.15 31.83 17.43
N ARG A 42 1.11 31.22 17.99
CA ARG A 42 1.15 30.61 19.31
C ARG A 42 0.42 29.28 19.30
N LEU A 43 0.83 28.36 20.17
CA LEU A 43 0.16 27.10 20.45
C LEU A 43 -0.32 27.16 21.90
N VAL A 44 -1.63 27.12 22.14
CA VAL A 44 -2.24 27.34 23.45
C VAL A 44 -3.18 26.19 23.76
N LEU A 45 -3.02 25.59 24.95
CA LEU A 45 -3.98 24.64 25.49
C LEU A 45 -5.04 25.39 26.28
N ASN A 46 -6.29 25.30 25.83
CA ASN A 46 -7.42 25.85 26.56
C ASN A 46 -7.78 24.91 27.72
N GLN A 47 -7.67 25.39 28.95
CA GLN A 47 -7.90 24.57 30.16
C GLN A 47 -9.36 24.15 30.34
N THR A 48 -10.31 24.95 29.86
CA THR A 48 -11.75 24.66 30.02
C THR A 48 -12.22 23.64 29.00
N THR A 49 -11.79 23.77 27.75
CA THR A 49 -12.23 22.88 26.66
C THR A 49 -11.27 21.71 26.41
N SER A 50 -10.08 21.72 27.01
CA SER A 50 -8.99 20.77 26.72
C SER A 50 -8.57 20.72 25.25
N VAL A 51 -8.84 21.80 24.50
CA VAL A 51 -8.45 21.92 23.09
C VAL A 51 -7.10 22.61 22.99
N LEU A 52 -6.17 21.96 22.28
CA LEU A 52 -4.92 22.56 21.88
C LEU A 52 -5.14 23.31 20.57
N GLU A 53 -4.96 24.62 20.56
CA GLU A 53 -5.15 25.45 19.37
C GLU A 53 -3.84 26.13 18.96
N ARG A 54 -3.53 26.10 17.67
CA ARG A 54 -2.54 26.98 17.05
C ARG A 54 -3.27 28.12 16.37
N SER A 55 -2.90 29.35 16.71
CA SER A 55 -3.42 30.56 16.06
C SER A 55 -2.28 31.37 15.43
N VAL A 56 -2.59 32.08 14.34
CA VAL A 56 -1.66 32.95 13.60
C VAL A 56 -2.16 34.39 13.72
N TRP A 57 -1.24 35.32 14.01
CA TRP A 57 -1.56 36.73 14.08
C TRP A 57 -1.65 37.31 12.67
N ILE A 58 -2.79 37.94 12.35
CA ILE A 58 -3.02 38.59 11.06
C ILE A 58 -2.92 40.10 11.25
N GLU A 59 -1.78 40.67 10.85
CA GLU A 59 -1.46 42.08 11.07
C GLU A 59 -2.48 43.03 10.44
N SER A 60 -2.98 42.72 9.24
CA SER A 60 -3.96 43.57 8.53
C SER A 60 -5.31 43.67 9.25
N GLU A 61 -5.64 42.69 10.09
CA GLU A 61 -6.92 42.60 10.80
C GLU A 61 -6.76 42.77 12.32
N GLN A 62 -5.52 42.77 12.84
CA GLN A 62 -5.20 42.80 14.27
C GLN A 62 -5.93 41.71 15.08
N ILE A 63 -6.02 40.49 14.51
CA ILE A 63 -6.67 39.35 15.15
C ILE A 63 -5.83 38.07 15.09
N TRP A 64 -6.04 37.21 16.08
CA TRP A 64 -5.60 35.83 16.05
C TRP A 64 -6.59 34.98 15.24
N LYS A 65 -6.15 34.41 14.11
CA LYS A 65 -6.94 33.44 13.36
C LYS A 65 -6.54 32.01 13.74
N PRO A 66 -7.50 31.11 14.02
CA PRO A 66 -7.20 29.71 14.26
C PRO A 66 -6.65 29.06 12.99
N TYR A 67 -5.58 28.29 13.14
CA TYR A 67 -4.93 27.58 12.05
C TYR A 67 -5.03 26.06 12.20
N PHE A 68 -4.93 25.55 13.44
CA PHE A 68 -5.01 24.14 13.76
C PHE A 68 -5.62 23.96 15.16
N SER A 69 -6.36 22.87 15.36
CA SER A 69 -6.85 22.46 16.67
C SER A 69 -6.74 20.94 16.84
N ALA A 70 -6.50 20.51 18.07
CA ALA A 70 -6.60 19.11 18.48
C ALA A 70 -7.46 19.00 19.77
N PRO A 71 -8.39 18.03 19.85
CA PRO A 71 -8.81 17.08 18.81
C PRO A 71 -9.43 17.77 17.58
N LEU A 72 -9.30 17.17 16.40
CA LEU A 72 -9.85 17.72 15.15
C LEU A 72 -11.31 17.31 14.95
N ASP A 73 -11.65 16.08 15.30
CA ASP A 73 -13.00 15.54 15.19
C ASP A 73 -13.30 14.54 16.32
N TYR A 74 -14.54 14.02 16.33
CA TYR A 74 -15.00 13.08 17.36
C TYR A 74 -14.16 11.78 17.42
N CYS A 75 -13.45 11.40 16.35
CA CYS A 75 -12.60 10.20 16.34
C CYS A 75 -11.34 10.38 17.19
N ASP A 76 -10.89 11.61 17.39
CA ASP A 76 -9.67 11.86 18.17
C ASP A 76 -9.91 11.70 19.67
N ASN A 77 -11.16 11.42 20.08
CA ASN A 77 -11.46 10.93 21.42
C ASN A 77 -10.87 9.54 21.62
N TYR A 78 -10.00 9.45 22.63
CA TYR A 78 -9.25 8.25 22.94
C TYR A 78 -10.16 7.02 23.13
N GLY A 79 -9.82 5.92 22.45
CA GLY A 79 -10.42 4.61 22.70
C GLY A 79 -11.88 4.47 22.27
N LEU A 80 -12.36 5.33 21.38
CA LEU A 80 -13.76 5.35 20.92
C LEU A 80 -14.28 3.98 20.45
N CYS A 81 -13.48 3.23 19.69
CA CYS A 81 -13.85 1.91 19.17
C CYS A 81 -13.47 0.72 20.06
N GLY A 82 -12.89 1.00 21.24
CA GLY A 82 -12.41 -0.02 22.16
C GLY A 82 -11.24 -0.87 21.63
N ALA A 83 -10.89 -1.91 22.39
CA ALA A 83 -9.81 -2.84 22.09
C ALA A 83 -9.98 -3.49 20.72
N ASN A 84 -8.93 -3.50 19.91
CA ASN A 84 -8.89 -4.07 18.56
C ASN A 84 -9.96 -3.54 17.59
N GLY A 85 -10.72 -2.51 17.96
CA GLY A 85 -11.59 -1.76 17.06
C GLY A 85 -10.75 -0.92 16.11
N ILE A 86 -11.33 -0.53 14.98
CA ILE A 86 -10.78 0.51 14.12
C ILE A 86 -11.89 1.47 13.74
N TRP A 87 -11.61 2.76 13.89
CA TRP A 87 -12.51 3.81 13.42
C TRP A 87 -12.29 4.08 11.94
N ASN A 88 -13.36 4.26 11.18
CA ASN A 88 -13.32 4.68 9.78
C ASN A 88 -14.49 5.62 9.47
N ILE A 89 -14.17 6.85 9.04
CA ILE A 89 -15.18 7.87 8.71
C ILE A 89 -16.15 7.44 7.61
N ALA A 90 -15.67 6.63 6.65
CA ALA A 90 -16.48 6.14 5.54
C ALA A 90 -17.32 4.91 5.93
N GLY A 91 -17.12 4.36 7.14
CA GLY A 91 -17.84 3.20 7.63
C GLY A 91 -19.18 3.57 8.26
N SER A 92 -20.18 2.70 8.10
CA SER A 92 -21.42 2.71 8.87
C SER A 92 -21.67 1.29 9.37
N PRO A 93 -21.47 0.99 10.68
CA PRO A 93 -21.04 1.91 11.75
C PRO A 93 -19.59 2.39 11.59
N VAL A 94 -19.27 3.55 12.20
CA VAL A 94 -17.93 4.16 12.13
C VAL A 94 -16.85 3.31 12.81
N CYS A 95 -17.22 2.58 13.86
CA CYS A 95 -16.36 1.58 14.49
C CYS A 95 -16.63 0.19 13.91
N ARG A 96 -15.57 -0.51 13.51
CA ARG A 96 -15.65 -1.88 13.00
C ARG A 96 -14.56 -2.76 13.61
N CYS A 97 -14.85 -4.06 13.69
CA CYS A 97 -13.82 -5.06 13.91
C CYS A 97 -13.07 -5.32 12.60
N LYS A 98 -11.76 -5.51 12.71
CA LYS A 98 -10.90 -5.87 11.59
C LYS A 98 -11.18 -7.31 11.16
N ASN A 99 -10.81 -7.69 9.94
CA ASN A 99 -10.98 -9.07 9.49
C ASN A 99 -10.29 -10.05 10.45
N GLY A 100 -10.95 -11.16 10.78
CA GLY A 100 -10.52 -12.13 11.81
C GLY A 100 -10.76 -11.69 13.27
N PHE A 101 -11.53 -10.61 13.47
CA PHE A 101 -12.03 -10.16 14.76
C PHE A 101 -13.55 -9.98 14.73
N LYS A 102 -14.18 -10.21 15.87
CA LYS A 102 -15.62 -9.97 16.11
C LYS A 102 -15.84 -9.11 17.34
N PRO A 103 -17.02 -8.48 17.48
CA PRO A 103 -17.35 -7.73 18.68
C PRO A 103 -17.24 -8.60 19.94
N LYS A 104 -16.65 -8.06 21.02
CA LYS A 104 -16.59 -8.77 22.31
C LYS A 104 -18.00 -8.90 22.92
N SER A 105 -18.85 -7.87 22.73
CA SER A 105 -20.29 -7.93 23.03
C SER A 105 -21.10 -7.44 21.84
N LEU A 106 -21.84 -8.35 21.19
CA LEU A 106 -22.69 -8.02 20.05
C LEU A 106 -23.85 -7.09 20.45
N GLU A 107 -24.37 -7.24 21.66
CA GLU A 107 -25.44 -6.39 22.20
C GLU A 107 -24.98 -4.93 22.32
N ARG A 108 -23.84 -4.70 23.00
CA ARG A 108 -23.24 -3.36 23.12
C ARG A 108 -22.86 -2.77 21.78
N TRP A 109 -22.37 -3.60 20.85
CA TRP A 109 -22.01 -3.15 19.51
C TRP A 109 -23.22 -2.65 18.71
N LYS A 110 -24.38 -3.29 18.86
CA LYS A 110 -25.65 -2.86 18.25
C LYS A 110 -26.18 -1.56 18.86
N LEU A 111 -25.86 -1.30 20.13
CA LEU A 111 -26.20 -0.07 20.85
C LEU A 111 -25.16 1.05 20.65
N MET A 112 -24.15 0.84 19.80
CA MET A 112 -23.06 1.79 19.55
C MET A 112 -22.16 2.07 20.78
N GLU A 113 -22.20 1.20 21.80
CA GLU A 113 -21.31 1.24 22.96
C GLU A 113 -19.94 0.60 22.64
N TRP A 114 -19.26 1.10 21.60
CA TRP A 114 -18.06 0.46 21.05
C TRP A 114 -16.86 0.47 22.00
N SER A 115 -16.70 1.51 22.81
CA SER A 115 -15.59 1.67 23.76
C SER A 115 -15.46 0.48 24.70
N HIS A 116 -16.60 0.00 25.23
CA HIS A 116 -16.66 -1.21 26.05
C HIS A 116 -16.99 -2.46 25.23
N GLY A 117 -17.61 -2.29 24.06
CA GLY A 117 -18.02 -3.36 23.16
C GLY A 117 -16.84 -4.08 22.52
N GLY A 118 -15.76 -3.35 22.19
CA GLY A 118 -14.48 -3.81 21.67
C GLY A 118 -14.53 -4.92 20.60
N CYS A 119 -13.36 -5.42 20.24
CA CYS A 119 -13.20 -6.54 19.32
C CYS A 119 -12.26 -7.57 19.94
N THR A 120 -12.57 -8.84 19.74
CA THR A 120 -11.73 -9.97 20.10
C THR A 120 -11.48 -10.83 18.88
N ARG A 121 -10.43 -11.63 18.89
CA ARG A 121 -10.12 -12.52 17.78
C ARG A 121 -11.22 -13.55 17.59
N ASP A 122 -11.50 -13.88 16.34
CA ASP A 122 -12.42 -14.98 16.01
C ASP A 122 -11.82 -16.32 16.38
N LYS A 123 -10.51 -16.46 16.16
CA LYS A 123 -9.72 -17.65 16.46
C LYS A 123 -8.49 -17.27 17.30
N PRO A 124 -8.14 -18.07 18.32
CA PRO A 124 -6.92 -17.83 19.10
C PRO A 124 -5.67 -17.99 18.23
N LEU A 125 -4.60 -17.32 18.66
CA LEU A 125 -3.25 -17.54 18.13
C LEU A 125 -2.67 -18.79 18.78
N SER A 126 -2.02 -19.64 17.99
CA SER A 126 -1.36 -20.87 18.44
C SER A 126 0.12 -20.65 18.78
N CYS A 127 0.67 -19.47 18.45
CA CYS A 127 2.11 -19.17 18.49
C CYS A 127 2.97 -20.21 17.74
N GLN A 128 2.45 -20.77 16.66
CA GLN A 128 3.16 -21.72 15.81
C GLN A 128 3.65 -21.06 14.53
N SER A 129 4.54 -21.74 13.81
CA SER A 129 5.15 -21.27 12.55
C SER A 129 4.17 -21.04 11.40
N THR A 130 2.89 -21.36 11.58
CA THR A 130 1.83 -21.14 10.58
C THR A 130 1.18 -19.77 10.69
N GLU A 131 1.50 -18.98 11.70
CA GLU A 131 1.00 -17.61 11.82
C GLU A 131 1.74 -16.64 10.90
N GLY A 132 1.07 -15.53 10.58
CA GLY A 132 1.66 -14.47 9.77
C GLY A 132 1.08 -13.13 10.15
N PHE A 133 1.15 -12.18 9.23
CA PHE A 133 0.65 -10.83 9.46
C PHE A 133 -0.22 -10.36 8.32
N ASP A 134 -1.28 -9.65 8.68
CA ASP A 134 -2.09 -8.90 7.73
C ASP A 134 -1.65 -7.43 7.77
N LYS A 135 -1.61 -6.80 6.58
CA LYS A 135 -1.07 -5.45 6.40
C LYS A 135 -2.20 -4.43 6.40
N PHE A 136 -2.22 -3.56 7.40
CA PHE A 136 -3.16 -2.44 7.49
C PHE A 136 -2.45 -1.16 7.09
N GLU A 137 -2.86 -0.55 5.98
CA GLU A 137 -2.27 0.69 5.48
C GLU A 137 -3.11 1.91 5.86
N GLY A 138 -2.46 3.05 6.04
CA GLY A 138 -3.10 4.34 6.25
C GLY A 138 -3.80 4.47 7.61
N VAL A 139 -3.19 3.94 8.66
CA VAL A 139 -3.74 3.97 10.02
C VAL A 139 -2.98 4.94 10.91
N LYS A 140 -3.69 5.54 11.88
CA LYS A 140 -3.09 6.03 13.11
C LYS A 140 -2.60 4.81 13.89
N LEU A 141 -1.31 4.80 14.23
CA LEU A 141 -0.73 3.72 15.03
C LEU A 141 -1.42 3.61 16.41
N PRO A 142 -1.53 2.39 16.97
CA PRO A 142 -2.18 2.18 18.25
C PRO A 142 -1.46 2.91 19.40
N ASP A 143 -2.17 3.05 20.52
CA ASP A 143 -1.57 3.49 21.79
C ASP A 143 -0.26 2.75 22.09
N THR A 144 0.74 3.47 22.61
CA THR A 144 2.11 2.96 22.78
C THR A 144 2.47 2.59 24.22
N THR A 145 1.49 2.51 25.14
CA THR A 145 1.73 2.14 26.55
C THR A 145 2.41 0.78 26.68
N ASN A 146 1.95 -0.21 25.92
CA ASN A 146 2.50 -1.57 25.89
C ASN A 146 3.27 -1.84 24.58
N CYS A 147 4.16 -0.91 24.21
CA CYS A 147 4.96 -0.96 23.00
C CYS A 147 6.46 -1.00 23.31
N TRP A 148 7.21 -1.83 22.58
CA TRP A 148 8.67 -1.84 22.61
C TRP A 148 9.22 -1.30 21.29
N VAL A 149 10.21 -0.41 21.37
CA VAL A 149 10.81 0.25 20.21
C VAL A 149 12.31 -0.03 20.13
N ASN A 150 12.81 -0.25 18.92
CA ASN A 150 14.24 -0.36 18.62
C ASN A 150 14.55 0.23 17.26
N LYS A 151 15.39 1.27 17.25
CA LYS A 151 15.74 2.04 16.04
C LYS A 151 16.72 1.31 15.10
N SER A 152 17.40 0.26 15.59
CA SER A 152 18.46 -0.44 14.85
C SER A 152 17.94 -1.60 14.00
N LEU A 153 16.79 -2.19 14.38
CA LEU A 153 16.19 -3.29 13.63
C LEU A 153 15.55 -2.79 12.33
N ASN A 154 15.63 -3.60 11.29
CA ASN A 154 14.82 -3.41 10.09
C ASN A 154 13.46 -4.11 10.20
N LEU A 155 12.57 -3.84 9.24
CA LEU A 155 11.20 -4.38 9.24
C LEU A 155 11.14 -5.92 9.24
N SER A 156 12.06 -6.60 8.54
CA SER A 156 12.11 -8.07 8.50
C SER A 156 12.54 -8.65 9.84
N GLU A 157 13.54 -8.04 10.49
CA GLU A 157 13.96 -8.45 11.83
C GLU A 157 12.86 -8.17 12.86
N CYS A 158 12.12 -7.07 12.68
CA CYS A 158 10.96 -6.74 13.51
C CYS A 158 9.87 -7.82 13.41
N ARG A 159 9.57 -8.27 12.18
CA ARG A 159 8.66 -9.38 11.89
C ARG A 159 9.10 -10.66 12.61
N ASP A 160 10.36 -11.06 12.43
CA ASP A 160 10.87 -12.30 13.01
C ASP A 160 10.90 -12.25 14.55
N LYS A 161 11.23 -11.08 15.11
CA LYS A 161 11.20 -10.86 16.55
C LYS A 161 9.77 -10.95 17.10
N CYS A 162 8.80 -10.38 16.40
CA CYS A 162 7.40 -10.49 16.76
C CYS A 162 6.90 -11.93 16.68
N LEU A 163 7.22 -12.68 15.61
CA LEU A 163 6.80 -14.09 15.50
C LEU A 163 7.34 -14.96 16.63
N LYS A 164 8.60 -14.76 17.01
CA LYS A 164 9.25 -15.48 18.12
C LYS A 164 8.66 -15.16 19.48
N ASN A 165 7.96 -14.03 19.63
CA ASN A 165 7.33 -13.63 20.88
C ASN A 165 5.82 -13.88 20.83
N CYS A 166 5.33 -14.87 21.57
CA CYS A 166 3.91 -15.26 21.56
C CYS A 166 2.92 -14.18 22.03
N THR A 167 3.37 -13.18 22.77
CA THR A 167 2.50 -12.06 23.18
C THR A 167 2.46 -10.95 22.14
N CYS A 168 3.32 -10.99 21.12
CA CYS A 168 3.31 -9.96 20.09
C CYS A 168 1.98 -9.93 19.33
N MET A 169 1.36 -8.76 19.30
CA MET A 169 0.08 -8.49 18.64
C MET A 169 0.25 -7.85 17.26
N ALA A 170 1.17 -6.89 17.15
CA ALA A 170 1.44 -6.17 15.91
C ALA A 170 2.85 -5.56 15.89
N TYR A 171 3.32 -5.20 14.71
CA TYR A 171 4.56 -4.44 14.55
C TYR A 171 4.51 -3.42 13.40
N THR A 172 5.45 -2.49 13.40
CA THR A 172 5.70 -1.55 12.30
C THR A 172 7.11 -0.97 12.35
N ASN A 173 7.50 -0.17 11.35
CA ASN A 173 8.68 0.68 11.42
C ASN A 173 8.46 1.81 12.43
N SER A 174 9.42 2.04 13.32
CA SER A 174 9.34 3.17 14.27
C SER A 174 9.60 4.53 13.62
N ASP A 175 10.25 4.55 12.46
CA ASP A 175 10.51 5.74 11.66
C ASP A 175 10.11 5.47 10.21
N ILE A 176 9.20 6.29 9.68
CA ILE A 176 8.65 6.12 8.32
C ILE A 176 9.42 6.93 7.25
N ARG A 177 10.45 7.69 7.63
CA ARG A 177 11.22 8.50 6.67
C ARG A 177 11.96 7.60 5.67
N GLY A 178 12.06 8.07 4.43
CA GLY A 178 12.71 7.30 3.35
C GLY A 178 12.00 5.98 3.08
N ASN A 179 12.72 4.86 3.16
CA ASN A 179 12.15 3.52 3.01
C ASN A 179 11.59 2.93 4.33
N GLY A 180 11.60 3.73 5.40
CA GLY A 180 11.27 3.29 6.75
C GLY A 180 12.43 2.54 7.44
N SER A 181 12.50 2.67 8.76
CA SER A 181 13.53 2.06 9.59
C SER A 181 13.07 1.88 11.04
N GLY A 182 13.82 1.10 11.80
CA GLY A 182 13.51 0.77 13.18
C GLY A 182 12.30 -0.16 13.29
N CYS A 183 11.90 -0.42 14.53
CA CYS A 183 10.92 -1.42 14.87
C CYS A 183 10.12 -0.97 16.08
N ALA A 184 8.79 -1.04 16.00
CA ALA A 184 7.88 -0.88 17.11
C ALA A 184 6.99 -2.13 17.18
N ILE A 185 6.86 -2.72 18.37
CA ILE A 185 6.12 -3.97 18.61
C ILE A 185 5.14 -3.78 19.76
N TRP A 186 3.87 -4.14 19.55
CA TRP A 186 2.82 -4.14 20.57
C TRP A 186 2.59 -5.55 21.14
N PHE A 187 2.31 -5.66 22.43
CA PHE A 187 2.14 -6.95 23.13
C PHE A 187 0.76 -7.20 23.73
N ASP A 188 -0.19 -6.29 23.49
CA ASP A 188 -1.54 -6.35 24.07
C ASP A 188 -2.58 -5.92 23.03
N ASP A 189 -3.84 -5.91 23.44
CA ASP A 189 -4.95 -5.38 22.65
C ASP A 189 -4.63 -3.99 22.07
N LEU A 190 -4.89 -3.82 20.78
CA LEU A 190 -4.54 -2.60 20.08
C LEU A 190 -5.63 -1.55 20.30
N MET A 191 -5.27 -0.46 20.97
CA MET A 191 -6.19 0.63 21.30
C MET A 191 -6.02 1.83 20.36
N ASP A 192 -7.09 2.61 20.19
CA ASP A 192 -7.06 3.95 19.59
C ASP A 192 -6.61 4.01 18.11
N ILE A 193 -6.94 2.98 17.34
CA ILE A 193 -6.64 2.90 15.90
C ILE A 193 -7.71 3.63 15.08
N ARG A 194 -7.25 4.50 14.17
CA ARG A 194 -8.05 5.22 13.18
C ARG A 194 -7.57 4.88 11.77
N GLN A 195 -8.50 4.65 10.84
CA GLN A 195 -8.23 4.57 9.41
C GLN A 195 -8.34 5.96 8.79
N PHE A 196 -7.30 6.39 8.08
CA PHE A 196 -7.33 7.58 7.24
C PHE A 196 -7.68 7.22 5.79
N ALA A 197 -8.35 8.15 5.10
CA ALA A 197 -8.63 8.04 3.67
C ALA A 197 -7.37 8.26 2.81
N SER A 198 -6.41 9.04 3.31
CA SER A 198 -5.12 9.27 2.68
C SER A 198 -4.07 9.57 3.74
N GLY A 199 -2.83 9.14 3.49
CA GLY A 199 -1.76 9.23 4.48
C GLY A 199 -1.91 8.20 5.60
N GLY A 200 -1.22 8.44 6.71
CA GLY A 200 -1.15 7.50 7.83
C GLY A 200 -0.09 6.43 7.64
N ASP A 201 0.05 5.59 8.65
CA ASP A 201 1.15 4.62 8.75
C ASP A 201 0.68 3.20 8.37
N VAL A 202 1.63 2.28 8.26
CA VAL A 202 1.36 0.86 8.04
C VAL A 202 1.45 0.14 9.38
N LEU A 203 0.54 -0.78 9.66
CA LEU A 203 0.58 -1.65 10.83
C LEU A 203 0.41 -3.11 10.40
N TYR A 204 1.32 -3.97 10.84
CA TYR A 204 1.27 -5.41 10.57
C TYR A 204 0.70 -6.12 11.79
N ILE A 205 -0.53 -6.63 11.68
CA ILE A 205 -1.23 -7.28 12.80
C ILE A 205 -1.07 -8.79 12.66
N ARG A 206 -0.67 -9.46 13.74
CA ARG A 206 -0.47 -10.91 13.75
C ARG A 206 -1.79 -11.62 13.50
N MET A 207 -1.83 -12.62 12.63
CA MET A 207 -3.05 -13.34 12.27
C MET A 207 -2.78 -14.85 12.15
N PRO A 208 -3.78 -15.70 12.45
CA PRO A 208 -3.68 -17.13 12.19
C PRO A 208 -3.70 -17.41 10.67
N ALA A 209 -2.94 -18.43 10.22
CA ALA A 209 -2.82 -18.83 8.81
C ALA A 209 -4.15 -18.91 8.07
N SER A 210 -5.18 -19.45 8.73
CA SER A 210 -6.49 -19.68 8.10
C SER A 210 -7.19 -18.39 7.66
N ILE A 211 -6.89 -17.26 8.30
CA ILE A 211 -7.46 -15.96 7.93
C ILE A 211 -6.68 -15.35 6.76
N LEU A 212 -5.34 -15.52 6.75
CA LEU A 212 -4.48 -15.03 5.68
C LEU A 212 -4.76 -15.77 4.35
N GLY A 213 -4.95 -17.09 4.40
CA GLY A 213 -5.26 -17.89 3.21
C GLY A 213 -6.64 -17.59 2.59
N ALA A 214 -7.61 -17.14 3.38
CA ALA A 214 -8.95 -16.79 2.90
C ALA A 214 -8.96 -15.49 2.05
N ASN A 215 -8.03 -14.56 2.30
CA ASN A 215 -7.95 -13.30 1.57
C ASN A 215 -7.23 -13.41 0.21
N ASN A 216 -6.48 -14.49 -0.04
CA ASN A 216 -5.71 -14.69 -1.28
C ASN A 216 -6.57 -14.93 -2.53
N GLY A 217 -7.90 -15.01 -2.40
CA GLY A 217 -8.84 -14.99 -3.53
C GLY A 217 -9.03 -13.61 -4.17
N ALA A 218 -8.60 -12.52 -3.51
CA ALA A 218 -8.71 -11.17 -4.04
C ALA A 218 -7.50 -10.31 -3.60
N LYS A 219 -6.60 -10.03 -4.54
CA LYS A 219 -5.36 -9.21 -4.42
C LYS A 219 -4.14 -9.95 -3.85
N GLY A 220 -3.42 -10.64 -4.73
CA GLY A 220 -2.03 -11.02 -4.48
C GLY A 220 -1.10 -9.80 -4.48
N LYS A 221 -0.68 -9.37 -3.30
CA LYS A 221 0.63 -8.74 -3.10
C LYS A 221 1.34 -9.51 -2.01
N ALA A 222 2.47 -10.12 -2.38
CA ALA A 222 3.26 -10.98 -1.51
C ALA A 222 3.78 -10.22 -0.27
N ASP A 223 3.82 -10.94 0.85
CA ASP A 223 4.44 -10.54 2.11
C ASP A 223 5.93 -10.18 1.85
N PRO A 224 6.46 -9.05 2.34
CA PRO A 224 7.87 -8.70 2.15
C PRO A 224 8.71 -9.60 3.07
N GLY A 225 9.05 -10.79 2.59
CA GLY A 225 9.86 -11.77 3.34
C GLY A 225 9.67 -13.23 2.92
N GLU A 226 8.68 -13.55 2.09
CA GLU A 226 8.48 -14.93 1.65
C GLU A 226 9.53 -15.31 0.58
N LYS A 227 10.60 -16.00 1.01
CA LYS A 227 11.50 -16.71 0.08
C LYS A 227 10.68 -17.77 -0.63
N LYS A 228 10.41 -17.56 -1.92
CA LYS A 228 9.69 -18.52 -2.77
C LYS A 228 10.50 -19.81 -2.86
N ASP A 229 9.99 -20.86 -2.23
CA ASP A 229 10.57 -22.20 -2.25
C ASP A 229 10.59 -22.77 -3.68
N GLY A 230 11.65 -23.54 -3.99
CA GLY A 230 12.20 -23.82 -5.32
C GLY A 230 11.35 -24.71 -6.25
N THR A 231 10.10 -24.99 -5.93
CA THR A 231 9.28 -25.97 -6.66
C THR A 231 8.76 -25.45 -8.02
N LYS A 232 8.78 -24.13 -8.26
CA LYS A 232 8.34 -23.54 -9.54
C LYS A 232 9.41 -23.51 -10.65
N TRP A 233 10.69 -23.71 -10.31
CA TRP A 233 11.78 -23.72 -11.30
C TRP A 233 11.87 -25.03 -12.09
N VAL A 234 11.45 -26.16 -11.49
CA VAL A 234 11.50 -27.48 -12.13
C VAL A 234 10.61 -27.55 -13.38
N ILE A 235 9.46 -26.89 -13.36
CA ILE A 235 8.51 -26.88 -14.48
C ILE A 235 9.05 -26.00 -15.64
N ILE A 236 9.74 -24.91 -15.33
CA ILE A 236 10.29 -23.98 -16.34
C ILE A 236 11.51 -24.60 -17.05
N VAL A 237 12.36 -25.32 -16.32
CA VAL A 237 13.52 -26.02 -16.92
C VAL A 237 13.09 -27.24 -17.75
N ALA A 238 12.07 -27.97 -17.32
CA ALA A 238 11.55 -29.12 -18.07
C ALA A 238 10.88 -28.70 -19.40
N THR A 239 10.15 -27.59 -19.40
CA THR A 239 9.46 -27.08 -20.60
C THR A 239 10.43 -26.47 -21.62
N THR A 240 11.46 -25.76 -21.15
CA THR A 240 12.50 -25.21 -22.05
C THR A 240 13.35 -26.30 -22.69
N ALA A 241 13.75 -27.34 -21.96
CA ALA A 241 14.51 -28.47 -22.53
C ALA A 241 13.70 -29.27 -23.57
N GLY A 242 12.39 -29.44 -23.34
CA GLY A 242 11.50 -30.14 -24.26
C GLY A 242 11.36 -29.42 -25.62
N ILE A 243 11.20 -28.09 -25.60
CA ILE A 243 11.05 -27.29 -26.83
C ILE A 243 12.36 -27.26 -27.62
N SER A 244 13.51 -27.15 -26.94
CA SER A 244 14.83 -27.19 -27.60
C SER A 244 15.10 -28.52 -28.31
N GLY A 245 14.72 -29.65 -27.71
CA GLY A 245 14.87 -30.97 -28.33
C GLY A 245 14.03 -31.15 -29.60
N ILE A 246 12.80 -30.64 -29.58
CA ILE A 246 11.88 -30.72 -30.74
C ILE A 246 12.40 -29.86 -31.90
N LEU A 247 12.88 -28.65 -31.62
CA LEU A 247 13.43 -27.76 -32.66
C LEU A 247 14.69 -28.35 -33.31
N ILE A 248 15.55 -29.01 -32.54
CA ILE A 248 16.74 -29.69 -33.05
C ILE A 248 16.36 -30.89 -33.95
N LEU A 249 15.35 -31.68 -33.56
CA LEU A 249 14.84 -32.79 -34.38
C LEU A 249 14.25 -32.29 -35.71
N ILE A 250 13.46 -31.21 -35.69
CA ILE A 250 12.91 -30.59 -36.91
C ILE A 250 14.04 -30.11 -37.83
N TYR A 251 15.07 -29.47 -37.28
CA TYR A 251 16.24 -29.03 -38.05
C TYR A 251 16.95 -30.18 -38.76
N TYR A 252 17.17 -31.32 -38.07
CA TYR A 252 17.80 -32.48 -38.68
C TYR A 252 16.93 -33.15 -39.76
N ILE A 253 15.61 -33.19 -39.58
CA ILE A 253 14.67 -33.70 -40.59
C ILE A 253 14.66 -32.80 -41.84
N TRP A 254 14.63 -31.47 -41.66
CA TRP A 254 14.72 -30.51 -42.76
C TRP A 254 16.04 -30.62 -43.53
N LYS A 255 17.17 -30.72 -42.80
CA LYS A 255 18.50 -30.89 -43.40
C LYS A 255 18.68 -32.24 -44.10
N GLY A 256 17.95 -33.27 -43.68
CA GLY A 256 17.89 -34.57 -44.35
C GLY A 256 17.08 -34.55 -45.65
N ARG A 257 16.00 -33.77 -45.71
CA ARG A 257 15.18 -33.61 -46.92
C ARG A 257 15.82 -32.74 -48.00
N THR A 258 16.62 -31.74 -47.64
CA THR A 258 17.33 -30.89 -48.61
C THR A 258 18.57 -31.54 -49.24
N ARG A 259 18.92 -32.78 -48.88
CA ARG A 259 20.06 -33.53 -49.44
C ARG A 259 19.68 -34.56 -50.51
N THR A 260 18.39 -34.69 -50.85
CA THR A 260 17.89 -35.65 -51.84
C THR A 260 16.87 -35.00 -52.78
N GLN A 261 17.23 -33.90 -53.44
CA GLN A 261 16.51 -33.43 -54.65
C GLN A 261 17.33 -32.40 -55.43
N GLU A 262 18.41 -32.85 -56.08
CA GLU A 262 18.96 -32.23 -57.29
C GLU A 262 18.71 -33.21 -58.44
N ASN A 263 17.59 -33.03 -59.17
CA ASN A 263 17.39 -33.35 -60.60
C ASN A 263 15.90 -33.33 -60.96
N GLY A 264 15.54 -32.59 -62.02
CA GLY A 264 14.32 -32.82 -62.80
C GLY A 264 13.31 -31.67 -62.86
N GLN A 265 12.89 -31.33 -64.08
CA GLN A 265 12.27 -30.08 -64.55
C GLN A 265 10.73 -30.12 -64.63
N SER A 266 10.10 -28.94 -64.44
CA SER A 266 8.80 -28.40 -64.95
C SER A 266 7.48 -29.18 -64.76
N GLU A 267 6.53 -28.65 -63.98
CA GLU A 267 5.32 -27.90 -64.43
C GLU A 267 4.40 -27.53 -63.24
N GLU A 268 3.56 -26.51 -63.47
CA GLU A 268 2.80 -25.67 -62.55
C GLU A 268 1.84 -26.38 -61.56
N SER A 269 1.79 -25.83 -60.34
CA SER A 269 0.58 -25.79 -59.52
C SER A 269 0.74 -24.65 -58.50
N SER A 270 0.09 -23.54 -58.80
CA SER A 270 -0.11 -22.36 -57.95
C SER A 270 -0.54 -22.73 -56.52
N ASN A 271 0.18 -22.21 -55.53
CA ASN A 271 -0.35 -22.01 -54.19
C ASN A 271 -0.15 -20.54 -53.83
N GLU A 272 -1.28 -19.86 -53.71
CA GLU A 272 -1.44 -18.47 -53.31
C GLU A 272 -1.00 -18.33 -51.85
N ASP A 273 0.23 -17.87 -51.62
CA ASP A 273 0.55 -17.17 -50.38
C ASP A 273 -0.03 -15.76 -50.52
N LEU A 274 -0.92 -15.40 -49.58
CA LEU A 274 -1.45 -14.04 -49.43
C LEU A 274 -0.30 -13.11 -48.99
N ASP A 275 0.52 -12.70 -49.95
CA ASP A 275 1.41 -11.56 -49.82
C ASP A 275 0.54 -10.32 -49.55
N LEU A 276 0.53 -9.85 -48.30
CA LEU A 276 0.06 -8.50 -48.04
C LEU A 276 1.03 -7.54 -48.75
N PRO A 277 0.55 -6.69 -49.69
CA PRO A 277 1.41 -5.69 -50.29
C PRO A 277 1.86 -4.71 -49.21
N SER A 278 3.15 -4.71 -48.89
CA SER A 278 3.75 -3.69 -48.04
C SER A 278 3.89 -2.40 -48.85
N PHE A 279 3.05 -1.41 -48.56
CA PHE A 279 3.17 -0.09 -49.18
C PHE A 279 4.09 0.81 -48.36
N ASP A 280 4.99 1.51 -49.05
CA ASP A 280 5.80 2.54 -48.43
C ASP A 280 4.90 3.71 -47.96
N PHE A 281 5.19 4.24 -46.78
CA PHE A 281 4.43 5.34 -46.17
C PHE A 281 4.38 6.57 -47.09
N ALA A 282 5.45 6.83 -47.85
CA ALA A 282 5.48 7.91 -48.83
C ALA A 282 4.39 7.73 -49.89
N VAL A 283 4.17 6.52 -50.39
CA VAL A 283 3.14 6.21 -51.39
C VAL A 283 1.74 6.41 -50.82
N ILE A 284 1.50 5.95 -49.58
CA ILE A 284 0.22 6.13 -48.88
C ILE A 284 -0.07 7.62 -48.64
N SER A 285 0.94 8.40 -48.24
CA SER A 285 0.80 9.84 -48.02
C SER A 285 0.46 10.59 -49.32
N ILE A 286 1.01 10.18 -50.47
CA ILE A 286 0.67 10.80 -51.76
C ILE A 286 -0.75 10.41 -52.18
N ALA A 287 -1.11 9.12 -52.06
CA ALA A 287 -2.43 8.63 -52.46
C ALA A 287 -3.57 9.28 -51.66
N THR A 288 -3.36 9.50 -50.36
CA THR A 288 -4.36 10.10 -49.47
C THR A 288 -4.33 11.64 -49.45
N ASP A 289 -3.48 12.28 -50.26
CA ASP A 289 -3.20 13.72 -50.22
C ASP A 289 -2.83 14.18 -48.79
N ASN A 290 -1.82 13.52 -48.24
CA ASN A 290 -1.32 13.66 -46.88
C ASN A 290 -2.42 13.53 -45.81
N PHE A 291 -3.29 12.52 -45.97
CA PHE A 291 -4.43 12.26 -45.07
C PHE A 291 -5.43 13.43 -44.99
N SER A 292 -5.69 14.08 -46.13
CA SER A 292 -6.65 15.17 -46.25
C SER A 292 -8.07 14.73 -45.85
N ILE A 293 -8.80 15.59 -45.13
CA ILE A 293 -10.15 15.27 -44.65
C ILE A 293 -11.15 15.07 -45.79
N ASN A 294 -10.89 15.67 -46.95
CA ASN A 294 -11.72 15.52 -48.14
C ASN A 294 -11.65 14.09 -48.72
N ASN A 295 -10.57 13.36 -48.42
CA ASN A 295 -10.39 11.96 -48.81
C ASN A 295 -10.78 10.99 -47.69
N LYS A 296 -11.30 11.46 -46.55
CA LYS A 296 -11.73 10.58 -45.46
C LYS A 296 -13.05 9.91 -45.80
N LEU A 297 -13.06 8.58 -45.83
CA LEU A 297 -14.24 7.76 -46.07
C LEU A 297 -15.07 7.52 -44.79
N GLY A 298 -14.43 7.51 -43.63
CA GLY A 298 -15.11 7.29 -42.34
C GLY A 298 -14.15 7.17 -41.15
N GLN A 299 -14.69 7.01 -39.94
CA GLN A 299 -13.91 6.70 -38.74
C GLN A 299 -14.73 5.84 -37.78
N GLY A 300 -14.12 4.75 -37.32
CA GLY A 300 -14.66 3.90 -36.25
C GLY A 300 -13.64 3.70 -35.14
N ASP A 301 -13.89 2.72 -34.26
CA ASP A 301 -13.01 2.42 -33.10
C ASP A 301 -11.59 1.98 -33.50
N PHE A 302 -11.38 1.58 -34.75
CA PHE A 302 -10.06 1.22 -35.29
C PHE A 302 -9.35 2.38 -36.02
N GLY A 303 -9.91 3.60 -36.00
CA GLY A 303 -9.31 4.80 -36.58
C GLY A 303 -9.98 5.30 -37.88
N PRO A 304 -9.45 6.40 -38.45
CA PRO A 304 -9.97 6.99 -39.69
C PRO A 304 -9.53 6.19 -40.92
N VAL A 305 -10.42 6.08 -41.90
CA VAL A 305 -10.19 5.42 -43.19
C VAL A 305 -10.20 6.48 -44.29
N PHE A 306 -9.20 6.45 -45.18
CA PHE A 306 -9.05 7.38 -46.30
C PHE A 306 -9.19 6.65 -47.64
N LYS A 307 -9.63 7.38 -48.65
CA LYS A 307 -9.80 6.97 -50.04
C LYS A 307 -8.47 7.02 -50.78
#